data_AF-A0A928P581-F1
#
_entry.id   AF-A0A928P581-F1
#
_cell.length_a   1.000
_cell.length_b   1.000
_cell.length_c   1.000
_cell.angle_alpha   90.00
_cell.angle_beta   90.00
_cell.angle_gamma   90.00
#
_symmetry.space_group_name_H-M   'P 1'
#
loop_
_entity.id
_entity.type
_entity.pdbx_description
1 polymer ?
#
loop_
_entity_poly.entity_id
_entity_poly.type
_entity_poly.pdbx_seq_one_letter_code
_entity_poly.pdbx_strand_id
1 'polypeptide(L)'
;MAIVDDSAVNRAIKIGACNIYHGCVHNMLHEKSDDVLRGLYKSASFVVQAIAFKRTAKYIKHQSELRNIVSNDERVIVDTFLDLKNGGTVDFNLMSETLFDWSKKWIADNN
;
A
#
# COMPACT_ATOMS: atom_id res chain seq x y z
N MET A 1 -6.50 -6.22 27.69
CA MET A 1 -6.05 -5.27 26.66
C MET A 1 -5.53 -6.12 25.50
N ALA A 2 -6.19 -6.12 24.34
CA ALA A 2 -5.79 -6.99 23.25
C ALA A 2 -4.41 -6.56 22.75
N ILE A 3 -3.40 -7.41 22.97
CA ILE A 3 -2.05 -7.20 22.45
C ILE A 3 -2.18 -7.46 20.95
N VAL A 4 -1.85 -6.48 20.12
CA VAL A 4 -1.66 -6.71 18.69
C VAL A 4 -0.45 -7.63 18.57
N ASP A 5 -0.70 -8.92 18.34
CA ASP A 5 0.34 -9.92 18.14
C ASP A 5 0.83 -9.94 16.68
N ASP A 6 1.96 -10.59 16.43
CA ASP A 6 2.56 -10.66 15.09
C ASP A 6 1.62 -11.31 14.06
N SER A 7 0.81 -12.29 14.49
CA SER A 7 -0.18 -12.95 13.64
C SER A 7 -1.26 -11.99 13.16
N ALA A 8 -1.77 -11.13 14.04
CA ALA A 8 -2.74 -10.09 13.71
C ALA A 8 -2.15 -9.08 12.71
N VAL A 9 -0.89 -8.68 12.88
CA VAL A 9 -0.20 -7.79 11.93
C VAL A 9 -0.03 -8.44 10.56
N ASN A 10 0.43 -9.70 10.52
CA ASN A 10 0.59 -10.46 9.27
C ASN A 10 -0.73 -10.61 8.53
N ARG A 11 -1.81 -10.90 9.26
CA ARG A 11 -3.15 -11.00 8.69
C ARG A 11 -3.63 -9.68 8.12
N ALA A 12 -3.40 -8.57 8.84
CA ALA A 12 -3.77 -7.23 8.37
C ALA A 12 -3.01 -6.86 7.08
N ILE A 13 -1.71 -7.17 7.00
CA ILE A 13 -0.90 -6.95 5.79
C ILE A 13 -1.45 -7.79 4.63
N LYS A 14 -1.69 -9.09 4.84
CA LYS A 14 -2.19 -10.01 3.80
C LYS A 14 -3.57 -9.59 3.27
N ILE A 15 -4.51 -9.28 4.17
CA ILE A 15 -5.85 -8.80 3.78
C ILE A 15 -5.73 -7.48 3.02
N GLY A 16 -4.91 -6.55 3.50
CA GLY A 16 -4.66 -5.27 2.84
C GLY A 16 -4.14 -5.45 1.42
N ALA A 17 -3.10 -6.26 1.24
CA ALA A 17 -2.52 -6.55 -0.07
C ALA A 17 -3.54 -7.21 -1.03
N CYS A 18 -4.31 -8.20 -0.57
CA CYS A 18 -5.37 -8.82 -1.37
C CYS A 18 -6.45 -7.82 -1.82
N ASN A 19 -6.91 -6.96 -0.91
CA ASN A 19 -7.92 -5.95 -1.23
C ASN A 19 -7.41 -4.93 -2.24
N ILE A 20 -6.14 -4.51 -2.11
CA ILE A 20 -5.50 -3.58 -3.05
C ILE A 20 -5.34 -4.23 -4.42
N TYR A 21 -4.85 -5.47 -4.47
CA TYR A 21 -4.72 -6.22 -5.71
C TYR A 21 -6.07 -6.34 -6.43
N HIS A 22 -7.11 -6.76 -5.72
CA HIS A 22 -8.45 -6.92 -6.28
C HIS A 22 -9.02 -5.59 -6.79
N GLY A 23 -8.93 -4.53 -5.97
CA GLY A 23 -9.38 -3.20 -6.36
C GLY A 23 -8.62 -2.63 -7.56
N CYS A 24 -7.30 -2.87 -7.62
CA CYS A 24 -6.45 -2.44 -8.74
C CYS A 24 -6.85 -3.14 -10.03
N VAL A 25 -7.01 -4.47 -10.01
CA VAL A 25 -7.44 -5.24 -11.19
C VAL A 25 -8.83 -4.80 -11.66
N HIS A 26 -9.78 -4.61 -10.74
CA HIS A 26 -11.11 -4.09 -11.09
C HIS A 26 -11.05 -2.72 -11.76
N ASN A 27 -10.24 -1.81 -11.21
CA ASN A 27 -10.09 -0.47 -11.78
C ASN A 27 -9.43 -0.50 -13.16
N MET A 28 -8.43 -1.36 -13.37
CA MET A 28 -7.75 -1.51 -14.66
C MET A 28 -8.70 -2.03 -15.76
N LEU A 29 -9.58 -2.98 -15.43
CA LEU A 29 -10.43 -3.66 -16.41
C LEU A 29 -11.74 -2.94 -16.68
N HIS A 30 -12.33 -2.29 -15.67
CA HIS A 30 -13.70 -1.79 -15.72
C HIS A 30 -13.80 -0.27 -15.54
N GLU A 31 -13.48 0.22 -14.33
CA GLU A 31 -13.79 1.60 -13.94
C GLU A 31 -12.89 2.64 -14.63
N LYS A 32 -11.60 2.33 -14.76
CA LYS A 32 -10.56 3.22 -15.31
C LYS A 32 -10.56 4.61 -14.67
N SER A 33 -10.72 4.64 -13.35
CA SER A 33 -10.91 5.86 -12.57
C SER A 33 -9.64 6.26 -11.80
N ASP A 34 -9.24 7.51 -12.00
CA ASP A 34 -8.17 8.16 -11.24
C ASP A 34 -8.51 8.27 -9.75
N ASP A 35 -9.77 8.54 -9.42
CA ASP A 35 -10.21 8.67 -8.02
C ASP A 35 -10.15 7.34 -7.27
N VAL A 36 -10.51 6.25 -7.95
CA VAL A 36 -10.32 4.89 -7.40
C VAL A 36 -8.84 4.63 -7.17
N LEU A 37 -7.97 4.97 -8.12
CA LEU A 37 -6.53 4.76 -7.99
C LEU A 37 -5.92 5.57 -6.84
N ARG A 38 -6.35 6.83 -6.66
CA ARG A 38 -5.99 7.65 -5.48
C ARG A 38 -6.41 6.99 -4.17
N GLY A 39 -7.62 6.46 -4.11
CA GLY A 39 -8.13 5.72 -2.95
C GLY A 39 -7.33 4.45 -2.65
N LEU A 40 -6.91 3.74 -3.69
CA LEU A 40 -6.09 2.53 -3.55
C LEU A 40 -4.68 2.87 -3.05
N TYR A 41 -4.01 3.91 -3.56
CA TYR A 41 -2.70 4.35 -3.05
C TYR A 41 -2.76 4.83 -1.60
N LYS A 42 -3.85 5.51 -1.22
CA LYS A 42 -4.10 5.84 0.19
C LYS A 42 -4.17 4.57 1.05
N SER A 43 -4.93 3.57 0.61
CA SER A 43 -5.07 2.30 1.32
C SER A 43 -3.74 1.54 1.41
N ALA A 44 -2.97 1.52 0.32
CA ALA A 44 -1.64 0.93 0.27
C ALA A 44 -0.67 1.60 1.25
N SER A 45 -0.70 2.92 1.39
CA SER A 45 0.13 3.64 2.37
C SER A 45 -0.11 3.19 3.83
N PHE A 46 -1.34 2.81 4.19
CA PHE A 46 -1.65 2.24 5.51
C PHE A 46 -1.14 0.81 5.67
N VAL A 47 -1.15 0.01 4.59
CA VAL A 47 -0.54 -1.33 4.62
C VAL A 47 0.98 -1.21 4.78
N VAL A 48 1.62 -0.21 4.13
CA VAL A 48 3.04 0.09 4.34
C VAL A 48 3.35 0.47 5.79
N GLN A 49 2.46 1.18 6.50
CA GLN A 49 2.63 1.42 7.94
C GLN A 49 2.63 0.11 8.74
N ALA A 50 1.75 -0.84 8.41
CA ALA A 50 1.73 -2.14 9.07
C ALA A 50 3.01 -2.94 8.78
N ILE A 51 3.52 -2.89 7.54
CA ILE A 51 4.81 -3.50 7.16
C ILE A 51 5.97 -2.88 7.96
N ALA A 52 6.01 -1.56 8.07
CA ALA A 52 7.02 -0.85 8.86
C ALA A 52 6.93 -1.20 10.35
N PHE A 53 5.72 -1.28 10.89
CA PHE A 53 5.48 -1.69 12.27
C PHE A 53 5.99 -3.12 12.52
N LYS A 54 5.66 -4.08 11.64
CA LYS A 54 6.16 -5.46 11.72
C LYS A 54 7.69 -5.51 11.80
N ARG A 55 8.38 -4.72 11.00
CA ARG A 55 9.86 -4.72 10.93
C ARG A 55 10.53 -4.01 12.12
N THR A 56 9.89 -3.00 12.69
CA THR A 56 10.54 -2.09 13.66
C THR A 56 9.96 -2.15 15.08
N ALA A 57 8.80 -2.80 15.26
CA ALA A 57 7.96 -2.74 16.45
C ALA A 57 7.55 -1.31 16.88
N LYS A 58 7.71 -0.32 16.00
CA LYS A 58 7.38 1.10 16.25
C LYS A 58 6.32 1.56 15.27
N TYR A 59 5.23 2.09 15.80
CA TYR A 59 4.16 2.62 14.95
C TYR A 59 4.52 4.03 14.48
N ILE A 60 4.69 4.18 13.17
CA ILE A 60 5.04 5.45 12.53
C ILE A 60 3.75 6.11 12.05
N LYS A 61 3.37 7.22 12.69
CA LYS A 61 2.08 7.86 12.48
C LYS A 61 1.98 8.58 11.13
N HIS A 62 3.06 9.18 10.64
CA HIS A 62 3.04 9.99 9.42
C HIS A 62 3.65 9.24 8.24
N GLN A 63 2.92 9.15 7.13
CA GLN A 63 3.41 8.48 5.90
C GLN A 63 4.70 9.12 5.38
N SER A 64 4.86 10.43 5.56
CA SER A 64 6.10 11.15 5.23
C SER A 64 7.33 10.67 6.01
N GLU A 65 7.19 9.98 7.13
CA GLU A 65 8.34 9.44 7.87
C GLU A 65 8.73 8.04 7.37
N LEU A 66 7.80 7.32 6.73
CA LEU A 66 8.01 5.95 6.26
C LEU A 66 9.10 5.84 5.19
N ARG A 67 9.22 6.84 4.32
CA ARG A 67 10.20 6.87 3.21
C ARG A 67 11.64 6.61 3.65
N ASN A 68 12.00 6.94 4.89
CA ASN A 68 13.35 6.69 5.44
C ASN A 68 13.52 5.32 6.14
N ILE A 69 12.42 4.56 6.29
CA ILE A 69 12.37 3.34 7.09
C ILE A 69 12.10 2.11 6.23
N VAL A 70 11.28 2.27 5.19
CA VAL A 70 10.79 1.15 4.37
C VAL A 70 11.74 0.83 3.21
N SER A 71 11.53 -0.34 2.61
CA SER A 71 12.26 -0.78 1.42
C SER A 71 11.91 0.09 0.20
N ASN A 72 12.66 -0.05 -0.89
CA ASN A 72 12.43 0.73 -2.10
C ASN A 72 11.00 0.53 -2.66
N ASP A 73 10.50 -0.71 -2.66
CA ASP A 73 9.16 -1.02 -3.18
C ASP A 73 8.05 -0.31 -2.37
N GLU A 74 8.13 -0.37 -1.04
CA GLU A 74 7.19 0.36 -0.17
C GLU A 74 7.36 1.88 -0.25
N ARG A 75 8.58 2.36 -0.49
CA ARG A 75 8.87 3.79 -0.62
C ARG A 75 8.15 4.36 -1.85
N VAL A 76 8.19 3.65 -2.98
CA VAL A 76 7.46 4.06 -4.20
C VAL A 76 5.97 4.24 -3.89
N ILE A 77 5.34 3.29 -3.18
CA ILE A 77 3.92 3.40 -2.80
C ILE A 77 3.64 4.64 -1.94
N VAL A 78 4.48 4.90 -0.95
CA VAL A 78 4.33 6.05 -0.05
C VAL A 78 4.54 7.36 -0.77
N ASP A 79 5.58 7.46 -1.61
CA ASP A 79 5.90 8.68 -2.34
C ASP A 79 4.80 9.01 -3.37
N THR A 80 4.31 8.01 -4.13
CA THR A 80 3.17 8.21 -5.04
C THR A 80 1.92 8.65 -4.27
N PHE A 81 1.61 8.04 -3.11
CA PHE A 81 0.48 8.50 -2.29
C PHE A 81 0.64 9.96 -1.85
N LEU A 82 1.83 10.35 -1.38
CA LEU A 82 2.09 11.70 -0.91
C LEU A 82 1.99 12.73 -2.04
N ASP A 83 2.50 12.40 -3.22
CA ASP A 83 2.35 13.22 -4.42
C ASP A 83 0.88 13.40 -4.80
N LEU A 84 0.13 12.30 -4.93
CA LEU A 84 -1.30 12.33 -5.23
C LEU A 84 -2.11 13.12 -4.19
N LYS A 85 -1.77 13.00 -2.90
CA LYS A 85 -2.40 13.76 -1.82
C LYS A 85 -2.17 15.27 -1.94
N ASN A 86 -1.03 15.67 -2.50
CA ASN A 86 -0.66 17.07 -2.70
C ASN A 86 -1.13 17.64 -4.05
N GLY A 87 -2.04 16.95 -4.75
CA GLY A 87 -2.58 17.40 -6.03
C GLY A 87 -1.77 16.93 -7.24
N GLY A 88 -0.84 15.98 -7.06
CA GLY A 88 -0.13 15.31 -8.14
C GLY A 88 -1.09 14.67 -9.16
N THR A 89 -0.64 14.59 -10.41
CA THR A 89 -1.38 14.00 -11.52
C THR A 89 -1.32 12.49 -11.47
N VAL A 90 -2.40 11.83 -11.89
CA VAL A 90 -2.42 10.37 -12.02
C VAL A 90 -1.85 9.99 -13.39
N ASP A 91 -0.81 9.16 -13.39
CA ASP A 91 -0.44 8.37 -14.56
C ASP A 91 -1.11 7.00 -14.41
N PHE A 92 -2.29 6.86 -14.97
CA PHE A 92 -3.15 5.70 -14.71
C PHE A 92 -2.46 4.38 -15.00
N ASN A 93 -1.75 4.26 -16.12
CA ASN A 93 -1.15 3.00 -16.55
C ASN A 93 0.05 2.63 -15.66
N LEU A 94 1.00 3.55 -15.51
CA LEU A 94 2.21 3.30 -14.72
C LEU A 94 1.89 3.06 -13.25
N MET A 95 1.00 3.86 -12.68
CA MET A 95 0.61 3.76 -11.28
C MET A 95 -0.21 2.49 -11.02
N SER A 96 -1.10 2.10 -11.95
CA SER A 96 -1.83 0.83 -11.81
C SER A 96 -0.90 -0.37 -11.89
N GLU A 97 0.05 -0.39 -12.83
CA GLU A 97 1.04 -1.48 -12.95
C GLU A 97 1.92 -1.58 -11.71
N THR A 98 2.45 -0.44 -11.24
CA THR A 98 3.25 -0.37 -10.01
C THR A 98 2.50 -0.94 -8.81
N LEU A 99 1.23 -0.55 -8.64
CA LEU A 99 0.40 -0.98 -7.51
C LEU A 99 0.01 -2.47 -7.62
N PHE A 100 -0.28 -2.93 -8.84
CA PHE A 100 -0.56 -4.33 -9.15
C PHE A 100 0.63 -5.21 -8.78
N ASP A 101 1.82 -4.87 -9.26
CA ASP A 101 3.03 -5.65 -8.99
C ASP A 101 3.42 -5.65 -7.51
N TRP A 102 3.33 -4.49 -6.86
CA TRP A 102 3.59 -4.38 -5.42
C TRP A 102 2.65 -5.27 -4.60
N SER A 103 1.34 -5.19 -4.85
CA SER A 103 0.35 -5.99 -4.12
C SER A 103 0.50 -7.48 -4.41
N LYS A 104 0.79 -7.86 -5.66
CA LYS A 104 1.07 -9.25 -6.06
C LYS A 104 2.27 -9.85 -5.32
N LYS A 105 3.38 -9.10 -5.19
CA LYS A 105 4.56 -9.53 -4.40
C LYS A 105 4.17 -9.87 -2.96
N TRP A 106 3.44 -8.98 -2.30
CA TRP A 106 2.98 -9.21 -0.92
C TRP A 106 2.02 -10.40 -0.76
N ILE A 107 1.24 -10.72 -1.79
CA ILE A 107 0.39 -11.92 -1.80
C ILE A 107 1.23 -13.19 -1.98
N ALA A 108 2.24 -13.16 -2.86
CA ALA A 108 3.10 -14.30 -3.14
C ALA A 108 4.07 -14.63 -1.99
N ASP A 109 4.66 -13.61 -1.37
CA ASP A 109 5.70 -13.77 -0.34
C ASP A 109 5.14 -14.16 1.04
N ASN A 110 3.82 -14.13 1.25
CA ASN A 110 3.16 -14.50 2.51
C ASN A 110 2.31 -15.79 2.39
N ASN A 111 2.75 -16.72 1.54
CA ASN A 111 2.24 -18.10 1.50
C ASN A 111 3.28 -19.09 2.04
#